data_AF-A0A1R1XZ85-F1
#
_entry.id   AF-A0A1R1XZ85-F1
#
_cell.length_a   1.000
_cell.length_b   1.000
_cell.length_c   1.000
_cell.angle_alpha   90.00
_cell.angle_beta   90.00
_cell.angle_gamma   90.00
#
_symmetry.space_group_name_H-M   'P 1'
#
loop_
_entity.id
_entity.type
_entity.pdbx_description
1 polymer ?
#
loop_
_entity_poly.entity_id
_entity_poly.type
_entity_poly.pdbx_seq_one_letter_code
_entity_poly.pdbx_strand_id
1 'polypeptide(L)'
;MTKLNVFLFIISASAAALSSVSSTYVYEPLYKSGSNTVVSQKDTQAPTFEELHKGAASSLRIYDSNNISETGWTERNLNFITTTTLENNEIVCSNCVANRNDGLEIIDVPRFGKCIGGFCEFQNSGCYYNEQQKYWWKCIPKEYNGKNLKNNEKQQQIIKKEDGCDYSKNIDPFKVTSSPNTKSYDLNNPIYIPCNKLGFSFFLDVETEDDLYFLLTEKIDYKPSDKAVEVSMNFKDQIFKYNEGVISQNIKGNGQSPSSSKAFSGRVEITYSGHFLEIRIDGEGRPSLVIPNKIFKGLYLAPFSGKAEISYGFFYCFDKIDCSATNAPTSTKSASVMAKTSAVAPPTTSA
;
A
#
# COMPACT_ATOMS: atom_id res chain seq x y z
N MET A 1 64.56 25.46 45.27
CA MET A 1 63.18 25.96 45.45
C MET A 1 62.45 25.83 44.13
N THR A 2 61.80 24.70 43.93
CA THR A 2 61.15 24.30 42.67
C THR A 2 59.66 24.55 42.82
N LYS A 3 59.09 25.48 42.03
CA LYS A 3 57.64 25.72 41.98
C LYS A 3 56.99 24.69 41.07
N LEU A 4 56.20 23.80 41.67
CA LEU A 4 55.34 22.85 40.97
C LEU A 4 53.98 23.54 40.75
N ASN A 5 53.70 23.97 39.52
CA ASN A 5 52.36 24.43 39.13
C ASN A 5 51.52 23.21 38.79
N VAL A 6 50.59 22.87 39.69
CA VAL A 6 49.61 21.79 39.50
C VAL A 6 48.44 22.36 38.68
N PHE A 7 48.29 21.90 37.44
CA PHE A 7 47.08 22.13 36.64
C PHE A 7 45.99 21.15 37.10
N LEU A 8 44.88 21.70 37.62
CA LEU A 8 43.64 20.97 37.89
C LEU A 8 42.91 20.69 36.57
N PHE A 9 42.91 19.43 36.13
CA PHE A 9 41.98 18.96 35.10
C PHE A 9 40.62 18.69 35.75
N ILE A 10 39.64 19.54 35.45
CA ILE A 10 38.22 19.26 35.74
C ILE A 10 37.75 18.27 34.69
N ILE A 11 37.61 16.99 35.07
CA ILE A 11 36.92 15.99 34.26
C ILE A 11 35.43 16.19 34.51
N SER A 12 34.76 16.94 33.63
CA SER A 12 33.31 16.95 33.57
C SER A 12 32.85 15.59 33.03
N ALA A 13 32.42 14.72 33.94
CA ALA A 13 31.70 13.50 33.60
C ALA A 13 30.33 13.88 33.02
N SER A 14 30.25 13.97 31.70
CA SER A 14 28.97 13.99 31.00
C SER A 14 28.32 12.63 31.20
N ALA A 15 27.37 12.55 32.13
CA ALA A 15 26.46 11.42 32.20
C ALA A 15 25.67 11.39 30.88
N ALA A 16 26.05 10.50 29.97
CA ALA A 16 25.19 10.14 28.85
C ALA A 16 23.95 9.49 29.46
N ALA A 17 22.87 10.25 29.58
CA ALA A 17 21.56 9.69 29.83
C ALA A 17 21.25 8.77 28.63
N LEU A 18 21.43 7.46 28.81
CA LEU A 18 20.84 6.47 27.95
C LEU A 18 19.32 6.62 28.11
N SER A 19 18.69 7.40 27.23
CA SER A 19 17.25 7.33 27.05
C SER A 19 16.99 5.92 26.54
N SER A 20 16.59 5.02 27.44
CA SER A 20 16.02 3.73 27.06
C SER A 20 14.78 4.04 26.23
N VAL A 21 14.92 3.99 24.91
CA VAL A 21 13.79 4.09 24.01
C VAL A 21 12.90 2.89 24.34
N SER A 22 11.74 3.12 24.93
CA SER A 22 10.76 2.07 25.15
C SER A 22 10.34 1.55 23.78
N SER A 23 10.67 0.28 23.50
CA SER A 23 10.15 -0.43 22.34
C SER A 23 8.76 -0.97 22.63
N THR A 24 8.04 -1.32 21.59
CA THR A 24 6.71 -1.93 21.63
C THR A 24 6.54 -2.92 20.50
N TYR A 25 5.54 -3.79 20.63
CA TYR A 25 5.16 -4.71 19.57
C TYR A 25 3.90 -4.24 18.86
N VAL A 26 4.01 -4.09 17.54
CA VAL A 26 2.86 -3.92 16.64
C VAL A 26 2.61 -5.22 15.88
N TYR A 27 1.34 -5.48 15.58
CA TYR A 27 0.95 -6.65 14.79
C TYR A 27 0.42 -6.19 13.45
N GLU A 28 0.89 -6.83 12.38
CA GLU A 28 0.47 -6.55 11.02
C GLU A 28 -0.14 -7.79 10.39
N PRO A 29 -1.33 -7.70 9.79
CA PRO A 29 -1.92 -8.82 9.07
C PRO A 29 -1.09 -9.10 7.81
N LEU A 30 -0.65 -10.35 7.67
CA LEU A 30 0.10 -10.81 6.51
C LEU A 30 -0.85 -11.39 5.45
N TYR A 31 -1.63 -12.39 5.86
CA TYR A 31 -2.53 -13.14 4.98
C TYR A 31 -3.61 -13.90 5.77
N LYS A 32 -4.60 -14.45 5.08
CA LYS A 32 -5.63 -15.33 5.65
C LYS A 32 -5.27 -16.80 5.45
N SER A 33 -5.43 -17.62 6.49
CA SER A 33 -5.30 -19.07 6.44
C SER A 33 -6.58 -19.71 7.00
N GLY A 34 -7.53 -20.00 6.10
CA GLY A 34 -8.89 -20.36 6.50
C GLY A 34 -9.59 -19.21 7.22
N SER A 35 -10.16 -19.48 8.41
CA SER A 35 -10.72 -18.42 9.27
C SER A 35 -9.64 -17.56 9.95
N ASN A 36 -8.42 -18.06 10.07
CA ASN A 36 -7.36 -17.38 10.80
C ASN A 36 -6.72 -16.25 9.99
N THR A 37 -6.38 -15.16 10.66
CA THR A 37 -5.47 -14.12 10.17
C THR A 37 -4.07 -14.45 10.65
N VAL A 38 -3.15 -14.65 9.71
CA VAL A 38 -1.74 -14.79 10.03
C VAL A 38 -1.15 -13.39 10.17
N VAL A 39 -0.56 -13.09 11.31
CA VAL A 39 0.04 -11.78 11.62
C VAL A 39 1.54 -11.90 11.85
N SER A 40 2.27 -10.82 11.57
CA SER A 40 3.66 -10.64 11.99
C SER A 40 3.73 -9.68 13.16
N GLN A 41 4.50 -10.03 14.19
CA GLN A 41 4.97 -9.12 15.21
C GLN A 41 6.13 -8.29 14.65
N LYS A 42 6.11 -6.99 14.89
CA LYS A 42 7.22 -6.07 14.59
C LYS A 42 7.58 -5.29 15.84
N ASP A 43 8.87 -5.23 16.13
CA ASP A 43 9.42 -4.37 17.18
C ASP A 43 9.52 -2.94 16.64
N THR A 44 8.90 -1.98 17.31
CA THR A 44 8.92 -0.57 16.95
C THR A 44 9.19 0.29 18.16
N GLN A 45 9.62 1.52 17.94
CA GLN A 45 9.64 2.52 19.01
C GLN A 45 8.21 2.78 19.49
N ALA A 46 8.02 2.90 20.80
CA ALA A 46 6.75 3.32 21.36
C ALA A 46 6.38 4.73 20.84
N PRO A 47 5.13 4.93 20.38
CA PRO A 47 4.74 6.20 19.81
C PRO A 47 4.70 7.33 20.83
N THR A 48 5.09 8.52 20.39
CA THR A 48 4.89 9.76 21.14
C THR A 48 3.48 10.32 20.94
N PHE A 49 3.03 11.19 21.86
CA PHE A 49 1.77 11.91 21.70
C PHE A 49 1.74 12.70 20.39
N GLU A 50 2.84 13.39 20.06
CA GLU A 50 2.94 14.22 18.86
C GLU A 50 2.78 13.41 17.58
N GLU A 51 3.38 12.21 17.50
CA GLU A 51 3.27 11.31 16.35
C GLU A 51 1.84 10.79 16.17
N LEU A 52 1.22 10.31 17.25
CA LEU A 52 -0.16 9.82 17.21
C LEU A 52 -1.12 10.95 16.90
N HIS A 53 -1.02 12.08 17.60
CA HIS A 53 -1.91 13.21 17.40
C HIS A 53 -1.86 13.74 15.96
N LYS A 54 -0.66 13.86 15.39
CA LYS A 54 -0.46 14.28 14.00
C LYS A 54 -1.03 13.26 13.00
N GLY A 55 -0.75 11.97 13.20
CA GLY A 55 -1.27 10.90 12.35
C GLY A 55 -2.79 10.84 12.38
N ALA A 56 -3.35 10.75 13.59
CA ALA A 56 -4.78 10.70 13.88
C ALA A 56 -5.54 11.90 13.30
N ALA A 57 -4.99 13.12 13.43
CA ALA A 57 -5.58 14.33 12.87
C ALA A 57 -5.56 14.37 11.34
N SER A 58 -4.58 13.71 10.71
CA SER A 58 -4.45 13.65 9.26
C SER A 58 -5.26 12.52 8.62
N SER A 59 -5.70 11.53 9.40
CA SER A 59 -6.44 10.38 8.89
C SER A 59 -7.94 10.60 8.91
N LEU A 60 -8.54 10.55 7.73
CA LEU A 60 -9.99 10.52 7.53
C LEU A 60 -10.51 9.12 7.19
N ARG A 61 -9.60 8.14 7.09
CA ARG A 61 -9.98 6.75 6.79
C ARG A 61 -10.55 6.13 8.04
N ILE A 62 -11.77 5.64 7.93
CA ILE A 62 -12.47 4.95 9.00
C ILE A 62 -12.94 3.59 8.49
N TYR A 63 -12.70 2.58 9.29
CA TYR A 63 -13.23 1.24 9.11
C TYR A 63 -14.19 0.90 10.26
N ASP A 64 -15.24 0.18 9.90
CA ASP A 64 -16.21 -0.43 10.79
C ASP A 64 -16.33 -1.92 10.49
N SER A 65 -17.16 -2.62 11.25
CA SER A 65 -17.27 -4.09 11.18
C SER A 65 -17.60 -4.61 9.78
N ASN A 66 -18.18 -3.77 8.90
CA ASN A 66 -18.55 -4.16 7.55
C ASN A 66 -17.38 -4.12 6.56
N ASN A 67 -16.36 -3.30 6.80
CA ASN A 67 -15.29 -3.04 5.81
C ASN A 67 -13.87 -3.23 6.35
N ILE A 68 -13.68 -3.53 7.64
CA ILE A 68 -12.35 -3.73 8.24
C ILE A 68 -11.55 -4.86 7.58
N SER A 69 -12.21 -5.81 6.93
CA SER A 69 -11.58 -6.87 6.12
C SER A 69 -10.66 -6.34 5.02
N GLU A 70 -10.90 -5.13 4.51
CA GLU A 70 -10.02 -4.49 3.51
C GLU A 70 -8.60 -4.24 4.04
N THR A 71 -8.43 -4.18 5.36
CA THR A 71 -7.14 -3.94 6.02
C THR A 71 -6.37 -5.23 6.33
N GLY A 72 -6.97 -6.39 6.03
CA GLY A 72 -6.47 -7.72 6.44
C GLY A 72 -6.96 -8.16 7.82
N TRP A 73 -7.56 -7.27 8.61
CA TRP A 73 -8.17 -7.57 9.90
C TRP A 73 -9.64 -7.97 9.78
N THR A 74 -10.16 -8.70 10.75
CA THR A 74 -11.60 -8.86 10.95
C THR A 74 -12.00 -8.25 12.29
N GLU A 75 -13.27 -7.94 12.46
CA GLU A 75 -13.80 -7.50 13.75
C GLU A 75 -13.43 -8.47 14.88
N ARG A 76 -13.55 -9.78 14.63
CA ARG A 76 -13.16 -10.81 15.59
C ARG A 76 -11.67 -10.77 15.93
N ASN A 77 -10.80 -10.50 14.95
CA ASN A 77 -9.37 -10.32 15.25
C ASN A 77 -9.16 -9.15 16.20
N LEU A 78 -9.78 -8.01 15.93
CA LEU A 78 -9.56 -6.78 16.70
C LEU A 78 -10.09 -6.84 18.15
N ASN A 79 -10.75 -7.92 18.56
CA ASN A 79 -11.03 -8.21 19.97
C ASN A 79 -9.75 -8.37 20.81
N PHE A 80 -8.58 -8.61 20.20
CA PHE A 80 -7.31 -8.62 20.94
C PHE A 80 -7.04 -7.27 21.64
N ILE A 81 -7.55 -6.16 21.10
CA ILE A 81 -7.35 -4.82 21.66
C ILE A 81 -7.99 -4.73 23.05
N THR A 82 -9.13 -5.38 23.25
CA THR A 82 -9.85 -5.35 24.53
C THR A 82 -9.46 -6.52 25.44
N THR A 83 -9.25 -7.71 24.86
CA THR A 83 -8.88 -8.92 25.59
C THR A 83 -7.40 -9.00 25.96
N THR A 84 -6.58 -8.10 25.39
CA THR A 84 -5.12 -8.04 25.55
C THR A 84 -4.42 -9.36 25.24
N THR A 85 -5.01 -10.21 24.42
CA THR A 85 -4.46 -11.52 24.02
C THR A 85 -4.75 -11.77 22.56
N LEU A 86 -3.83 -12.41 21.83
CA LEU A 86 -4.08 -12.83 20.44
C LEU A 86 -4.88 -14.14 20.40
N GLU A 87 -4.86 -14.92 21.49
CA GLU A 87 -5.58 -16.19 21.61
C GLU A 87 -7.09 -15.99 21.48
N ASN A 88 -7.78 -17.00 20.92
CA ASN A 88 -9.23 -17.01 20.70
C ASN A 88 -9.78 -15.91 19.77
N ASN A 89 -8.91 -15.16 19.10
CA ASN A 89 -9.30 -14.09 18.17
C ASN A 89 -9.08 -14.47 16.69
N GLU A 90 -8.94 -15.76 16.37
CA GLU A 90 -8.60 -16.24 15.02
C GLU A 90 -7.32 -15.57 14.48
N ILE A 91 -6.34 -15.34 15.36
CA ILE A 91 -5.04 -14.79 15.02
C ILE A 91 -4.00 -15.88 15.21
N VAL A 92 -3.19 -16.10 14.19
CA VAL A 92 -2.00 -16.95 14.25
C VAL A 92 -0.80 -16.05 14.02
N CYS A 93 0.11 -15.97 14.99
CA CYS A 93 1.29 -15.14 14.83
C CYS A 93 2.46 -15.95 14.27
N SER A 94 3.06 -15.49 13.18
CA SER A 94 4.11 -16.22 12.45
C SER A 94 5.48 -16.16 13.12
N ASN A 95 5.79 -15.06 13.81
CA ASN A 95 7.08 -14.77 14.41
C ASN A 95 6.98 -14.23 15.84
N CYS A 96 5.83 -14.40 16.50
CA CYS A 96 5.71 -13.99 17.89
C CYS A 96 6.65 -14.80 18.76
N VAL A 97 7.39 -14.10 19.62
CA VAL A 97 8.01 -14.74 20.78
C VAL A 97 6.87 -15.42 21.54
N ALA A 98 7.03 -16.70 21.91
CA ALA A 98 6.00 -17.47 22.57
C ALA A 98 5.65 -16.82 23.93
N ASN A 99 4.72 -15.86 23.91
CA ASN A 99 4.15 -15.24 25.11
C ASN A 99 3.24 -16.29 25.75
N ARG A 100 3.87 -17.19 26.50
CA ARG A 100 3.17 -18.07 27.42
C ARG A 100 2.61 -17.18 28.54
N ASN A 101 1.34 -16.82 28.44
CA ASN A 101 0.46 -16.32 29.49
C ASN A 101 0.56 -14.84 29.92
N ASP A 102 1.55 -14.08 29.48
CA ASP A 102 1.62 -12.66 29.79
C ASP A 102 0.98 -11.87 28.63
N GLY A 103 -0.14 -11.20 28.91
CA GLY A 103 -0.91 -10.45 27.92
C GLY A 103 -0.07 -9.47 27.10
N LEU A 104 -0.67 -8.99 26.01
CA LEU A 104 -0.07 -7.97 25.14
C LEU A 104 0.31 -6.73 25.95
N GLU A 105 1.48 -6.18 25.64
CA GLU A 105 1.95 -4.94 26.24
C GLU A 105 0.97 -3.80 25.96
N ILE A 106 0.66 -3.05 27.01
CA ILE A 106 -0.19 -1.86 26.95
C ILE A 106 0.70 -0.65 27.18
N ILE A 107 0.68 0.28 26.24
CA ILE A 107 1.39 1.54 26.36
C ILE A 107 0.39 2.64 26.63
N ASP A 108 0.60 3.37 27.71
CA ASP A 108 -0.14 4.60 27.98
C ASP A 108 0.62 5.77 27.35
N VAL A 109 0.02 6.39 26.34
CA VAL A 109 0.54 7.60 25.73
C VAL A 109 -0.20 8.80 26.33
N PRO A 110 0.49 9.62 27.16
CA PRO A 110 -0.14 10.73 27.84
C PRO A 110 -0.94 11.62 26.89
N ARG A 111 -2.17 11.96 27.28
CA ARG A 111 -3.13 12.80 26.53
C ARG A 111 -3.70 12.18 25.25
N PHE A 112 -3.16 11.07 24.75
CA PHE A 112 -3.76 10.32 23.65
C PHE A 112 -4.61 9.17 24.18
N GLY A 113 -4.03 8.26 24.97
CA GLY A 113 -4.70 7.09 25.51
C GLY A 113 -3.84 5.84 25.39
N LYS A 114 -4.48 4.67 25.35
CA LYS A 114 -3.80 3.37 25.45
C LYS A 114 -3.57 2.74 24.09
N CYS A 115 -2.36 2.23 23.87
CA CYS A 115 -1.96 1.54 22.66
C CYS A 115 -1.69 0.06 22.94
N ILE A 116 -2.24 -0.81 22.09
CA ILE A 116 -2.11 -2.27 22.19
C ILE A 116 -1.94 -2.80 20.77
N GLY A 117 -0.82 -3.47 20.51
CA GLY A 117 -0.60 -4.16 19.23
C GLY A 117 -0.67 -3.26 17.99
N GLY A 118 -0.31 -1.98 18.12
CA GLY A 118 -0.38 -0.99 17.03
C GLY A 118 -1.71 -0.23 16.90
N PHE A 119 -2.69 -0.51 17.77
CA PHE A 119 -3.94 0.25 17.85
C PHE A 119 -3.99 1.09 19.11
N CYS A 120 -4.20 2.40 18.96
CA CYS A 120 -4.26 3.36 20.04
C CYS A 120 -5.68 3.88 20.23
N GLU A 121 -6.28 3.59 21.38
CA GLU A 121 -7.58 4.13 21.76
C GLU A 121 -7.44 5.59 22.17
N PHE A 122 -8.19 6.48 21.51
CA PHE A 122 -8.20 7.88 21.89
C PHE A 122 -9.05 8.08 23.15
N GLN A 123 -8.42 8.43 24.28
CA GLN A 123 -9.05 8.87 25.53
C GLN A 123 -10.24 8.00 26.00
N ASN A 124 -10.13 6.67 25.86
CA ASN A 124 -11.19 5.71 26.18
C ASN A 124 -12.52 5.96 25.44
N SER A 125 -12.46 6.51 24.22
CA SER A 125 -13.63 6.85 23.40
C SER A 125 -14.24 5.66 22.67
N GLY A 126 -13.58 4.50 22.66
CA GLY A 126 -13.91 3.39 21.77
C GLY A 126 -13.53 3.62 20.30
N CYS A 127 -12.84 4.72 19.98
CA CYS A 127 -12.26 4.99 18.66
C CYS A 127 -10.77 4.65 18.68
N TYR A 128 -10.34 3.77 17.78
CA TYR A 128 -8.96 3.27 17.78
C TYR A 128 -8.23 3.74 16.53
N TYR A 129 -7.07 4.37 16.70
CA TYR A 129 -6.21 4.73 15.59
C TYR A 129 -5.17 3.64 15.38
N ASN A 130 -5.13 3.04 14.19
CA ASN A 130 -4.07 2.13 13.79
C ASN A 130 -2.85 2.94 13.39
N GLU A 131 -1.79 2.87 14.20
CA GLU A 131 -0.60 3.66 13.98
C GLU A 131 0.17 3.22 12.73
N GLN A 132 0.16 1.94 12.39
CA GLN A 132 0.97 1.43 11.28
C GLN A 132 0.36 1.76 9.91
N GLN A 133 -0.94 1.48 9.75
CA GLN A 133 -1.70 1.63 8.52
C GLN A 133 -2.46 2.96 8.44
N LYS A 134 -2.36 3.80 9.48
CA LYS A 134 -2.82 5.20 9.53
C LYS A 134 -4.32 5.38 9.26
N TYR A 135 -5.17 4.59 9.90
CA TYR A 135 -6.64 4.71 9.83
C TYR A 135 -7.30 4.62 11.20
N TRP A 136 -8.59 4.97 11.26
CA TRP A 136 -9.46 4.82 12.42
C TRP A 136 -10.31 3.56 12.34
N TRP A 137 -10.52 2.91 13.48
CA TRP A 137 -11.42 1.79 13.70
C TRP A 137 -12.57 2.21 14.61
N LYS A 138 -13.80 1.83 14.23
CA LYS A 138 -15.11 2.18 14.80
C LYS A 138 -15.55 3.62 14.61
N CYS A 139 -14.70 4.60 14.92
CA CYS A 139 -15.09 6.01 14.90
C CYS A 139 -13.89 6.96 14.78
N ILE A 140 -14.18 8.21 14.40
CA ILE A 140 -13.24 9.33 14.52
C ILE A 140 -13.72 10.22 15.68
N PRO A 141 -12.90 10.46 16.71
CA PRO A 141 -13.27 11.34 17.83
C PRO A 141 -13.67 12.73 17.35
N LYS A 142 -14.60 13.38 18.08
CA LYS A 142 -15.13 14.72 17.71
C LYS A 142 -14.04 15.77 17.53
N GLU A 143 -12.97 15.69 18.31
CA GLU A 143 -11.80 16.58 18.22
C GLU A 143 -11.10 16.50 16.86
N TYR A 144 -11.14 15.33 16.21
CA TYR A 144 -10.63 15.09 14.87
C TYR A 144 -11.72 15.22 13.78
N ASN A 145 -12.99 15.14 14.16
CA ASN A 145 -14.14 15.28 13.26
C ASN A 145 -14.57 16.76 13.04
N GLY A 146 -14.23 17.66 13.97
CA GLY A 146 -14.75 19.05 14.05
C GLY A 146 -14.35 20.00 12.91
N LYS A 147 -13.44 19.63 12.01
CA LYS A 147 -13.12 20.43 10.81
C LYS A 147 -14.11 20.21 9.65
N ASN A 148 -15.11 19.32 9.77
CA ASN A 148 -15.92 18.84 8.64
C ASN A 148 -17.42 19.17 8.62
N LEU A 149 -17.96 20.06 9.46
CA LEU A 149 -19.40 20.43 9.39
C LEU A 149 -19.74 21.60 8.43
N LYS A 150 -18.77 22.22 7.75
CA LYS A 150 -19.04 23.29 6.76
C LYS A 150 -18.68 22.99 5.32
N ASN A 151 -18.14 21.81 5.01
CA ASN A 151 -17.53 21.57 3.71
C ASN A 151 -18.08 20.38 2.92
N ASN A 152 -19.14 19.70 3.39
CA ASN A 152 -19.66 18.48 2.76
C ASN A 152 -20.31 18.66 1.38
N GLU A 153 -20.41 19.87 0.83
CA GLU A 153 -20.81 20.08 -0.58
C GLU A 153 -19.72 20.73 -1.45
N LYS A 154 -18.59 21.14 -0.86
CA LYS A 154 -17.45 21.73 -1.62
C LYS A 154 -16.16 20.92 -1.55
N GLN A 155 -16.02 19.96 -0.64
CA GLN A 155 -14.76 19.21 -0.45
C GLN A 155 -14.59 17.93 -1.28
N GLN A 156 -15.52 17.57 -2.17
CA GLN A 156 -15.17 16.68 -3.30
C GLN A 156 -14.29 17.40 -4.35
N GLN A 157 -14.10 18.73 -4.23
CA GLN A 157 -13.21 19.52 -5.09
C GLN A 157 -11.97 20.10 -4.38
N ILE A 158 -11.77 19.84 -3.08
CA ILE A 158 -10.66 20.42 -2.28
C ILE A 158 -9.81 19.29 -1.64
N ILE A 159 -9.50 18.24 -2.41
CA ILE A 159 -8.26 17.44 -2.23
C ILE A 159 -7.22 17.93 -3.26
N LYS A 160 -7.12 19.25 -3.41
CA LYS A 160 -5.99 19.88 -4.07
C LYS A 160 -5.48 20.97 -3.15
N LYS A 161 -4.22 20.81 -2.76
CA LYS A 161 -3.35 21.77 -2.07
C LYS A 161 -3.54 21.89 -0.56
N GLU A 162 -2.89 21.00 0.18
CA GLU A 162 -1.89 21.46 1.15
C GLU A 162 -0.62 20.65 0.89
N ASP A 163 0.45 21.35 0.48
CA ASP A 163 1.79 20.88 0.06
C ASP A 163 1.96 20.11 -1.27
N GLY A 164 1.01 20.21 -2.20
CA GLY A 164 1.29 20.06 -3.64
C GLY A 164 1.79 18.69 -4.16
N CYS A 165 1.79 17.61 -3.37
CA CYS A 165 2.15 16.28 -3.84
C CYS A 165 1.18 15.19 -3.36
N ASP A 166 0.62 14.45 -4.32
CA ASP A 166 -0.20 13.27 -4.05
C ASP A 166 0.73 12.07 -3.74
N TYR A 167 0.87 11.73 -2.45
CA TYR A 167 1.63 10.55 -1.98
C TYR A 167 0.85 9.23 -2.12
N SER A 168 -0.42 9.34 -2.50
CA SER A 168 -1.27 8.22 -2.83
C SER A 168 -2.23 8.62 -3.95
N LYS A 169 -2.67 7.65 -4.74
CA LYS A 169 -3.63 7.88 -5.80
C LYS A 169 -4.47 6.65 -6.05
N ASN A 170 -5.71 6.87 -6.46
CA ASN A 170 -6.48 5.84 -7.12
C ASN A 170 -5.89 5.61 -8.52
N ILE A 171 -5.98 4.38 -8.98
CA ILE A 171 -5.73 4.00 -10.36
C ILE A 171 -7.11 3.78 -10.97
N ASP A 172 -7.49 4.68 -11.87
CA ASP A 172 -8.78 4.62 -12.55
C ASP A 172 -8.90 3.30 -13.33
N PRO A 173 -10.12 2.76 -13.51
CA PRO A 173 -10.31 1.53 -14.27
C PRO A 173 -9.77 1.64 -15.70
N PHE A 174 -9.10 0.60 -16.16
CA PHE A 174 -8.55 0.56 -17.51
C PHE A 174 -8.41 -0.87 -18.03
N LYS A 175 -8.13 -0.97 -19.32
CA LYS A 175 -7.98 -2.25 -20.03
C LYS A 175 -6.73 -2.23 -20.88
N VAL A 176 -6.02 -3.34 -20.86
CA VAL A 176 -4.88 -3.58 -21.75
C VAL A 176 -5.11 -4.84 -22.57
N THR A 177 -4.48 -4.93 -23.74
CA THR A 177 -4.65 -6.06 -24.65
C THR A 177 -3.31 -6.43 -25.30
N SER A 178 -2.98 -7.72 -25.23
CA SER A 178 -1.84 -8.33 -25.93
C SER A 178 -2.36 -9.14 -27.11
N SER A 179 -2.48 -8.49 -28.27
CA SER A 179 -2.82 -9.10 -29.55
C SER A 179 -2.39 -8.20 -30.71
N PRO A 180 -1.81 -8.72 -31.80
CA PRO A 180 -1.47 -10.13 -32.06
C PRO A 180 -0.15 -10.60 -31.40
N ASN A 181 0.53 -9.69 -30.71
CA ASN A 181 1.80 -9.95 -30.04
C ASN A 181 1.59 -10.25 -28.57
N THR A 182 2.57 -10.89 -27.94
CA THR A 182 2.55 -11.13 -26.49
C THR A 182 3.17 -9.99 -25.71
N LYS A 183 2.69 -9.75 -24.49
CA LYS A 183 3.21 -8.73 -23.56
C LYS A 183 3.28 -7.34 -24.21
N SER A 184 2.17 -6.89 -24.78
CA SER A 184 2.07 -5.57 -25.40
C SER A 184 1.78 -4.51 -24.35
N TYR A 185 2.84 -4.03 -23.69
CA TYR A 185 2.76 -2.92 -22.73
C TYR A 185 2.30 -1.64 -23.42
N ASP A 186 1.36 -0.92 -22.79
CA ASP A 186 0.96 0.42 -23.22
C ASP A 186 1.98 1.46 -22.72
N LEU A 187 3.03 1.68 -23.52
CA LEU A 187 4.10 2.62 -23.17
C LEU A 187 3.66 4.09 -23.17
N ASN A 188 2.49 4.40 -23.74
CA ASN A 188 1.99 5.78 -23.81
C ASN A 188 1.24 6.18 -22.54
N ASN A 189 0.75 5.22 -21.77
CA ASN A 189 -0.05 5.44 -20.57
C ASN A 189 0.59 4.77 -19.33
N PRO A 190 1.78 5.21 -18.89
CA PRO A 190 2.41 4.69 -17.69
C PRO A 190 1.58 5.01 -16.44
N ILE A 191 1.52 4.07 -15.49
CA ILE A 191 1.14 4.38 -14.13
C ILE A 191 2.36 5.02 -13.45
N TYR A 192 2.29 6.33 -13.23
CA TYR A 192 3.37 7.08 -12.59
C TYR A 192 3.57 6.69 -11.10
N ILE A 193 4.81 6.41 -10.70
CA ILE A 193 5.21 6.13 -9.31
C ILE A 193 5.86 7.40 -8.73
N PRO A 194 5.14 8.18 -7.90
CA PRO A 194 5.64 9.45 -7.38
C PRO A 194 6.65 9.32 -6.22
N CYS A 195 7.09 8.11 -5.85
CA CYS A 195 7.91 7.88 -4.66
C CYS A 195 9.40 8.15 -4.88
N ASN A 196 10.07 8.64 -3.84
CA ASN A 196 11.45 9.14 -3.95
C ASN A 196 12.49 8.38 -3.09
N LYS A 197 12.10 7.67 -2.01
CA LYS A 197 13.09 7.04 -1.10
C LYS A 197 12.68 5.71 -0.44
N LEU A 198 11.53 5.62 0.24
CA LEU A 198 11.22 4.45 1.09
C LEU A 198 10.45 3.33 0.38
N GLY A 199 10.27 3.40 -0.93
CA GLY A 199 9.50 2.42 -1.68
C GLY A 199 8.00 2.74 -1.76
N PHE A 200 7.21 1.77 -2.19
CA PHE A 200 5.79 1.93 -2.50
C PHE A 200 5.03 0.63 -2.30
N SER A 201 3.71 0.74 -2.20
CA SER A 201 2.81 -0.39 -2.44
C SER A 201 1.70 0.04 -3.38
N PHE A 202 1.28 -0.90 -4.22
CA PHE A 202 0.06 -0.78 -4.97
C PHE A 202 -0.68 -2.11 -5.01
N PHE A 203 -1.99 -2.02 -5.15
CA PHE A 203 -2.81 -3.17 -5.48
C PHE A 203 -3.75 -2.85 -6.64
N LEU A 204 -4.08 -3.89 -7.41
CA LEU A 204 -5.03 -3.87 -8.51
C LEU A 204 -6.02 -5.01 -8.33
N ASP A 205 -7.29 -4.74 -8.57
CA ASP A 205 -8.32 -5.75 -8.78
C ASP A 205 -8.33 -6.07 -10.29
N VAL A 206 -7.93 -7.30 -10.63
CA VAL A 206 -7.62 -7.73 -11.99
C VAL A 206 -8.54 -8.87 -12.43
N GLU A 207 -9.02 -8.78 -13.66
CA GLU A 207 -9.57 -9.90 -14.42
C GLU A 207 -8.77 -10.06 -15.71
N THR A 208 -8.14 -11.21 -15.93
CA THR A 208 -7.29 -11.46 -17.10
C THR A 208 -7.49 -12.83 -17.72
N GLU A 209 -7.38 -12.88 -19.05
CA GLU A 209 -7.54 -14.09 -19.86
C GLU A 209 -6.28 -14.98 -19.90
N ASP A 210 -5.14 -14.52 -19.37
CA ASP A 210 -3.85 -15.22 -19.40
C ASP A 210 -2.90 -14.74 -18.28
N ASP A 211 -1.68 -15.27 -18.21
CA ASP A 211 -0.64 -14.87 -17.25
C ASP A 211 -0.36 -13.35 -17.31
N LEU A 212 -0.06 -12.73 -16.17
CA LEU A 212 0.09 -11.27 -16.07
C LEU A 212 1.55 -10.85 -15.87
N TYR A 213 1.94 -9.74 -16.50
CA TYR A 213 3.29 -9.19 -16.41
C TYR A 213 3.25 -7.73 -15.99
N PHE A 214 4.12 -7.37 -15.05
CA PHE A 214 4.36 -6.00 -14.63
C PHE A 214 5.75 -5.57 -15.03
N LEU A 215 5.88 -4.37 -15.58
CA LEU A 215 7.15 -3.76 -15.92
C LEU A 215 7.37 -2.54 -15.02
N LEU A 216 8.42 -2.59 -14.22
CA LEU A 216 8.85 -1.52 -13.34
C LEU A 216 10.09 -0.84 -13.93
N THR A 217 10.02 0.48 -14.09
CA THR A 217 11.04 1.25 -14.80
C THR A 217 11.55 2.39 -13.92
N GLU A 218 12.85 2.70 -14.02
CA GLU A 218 13.46 3.81 -13.27
C GLU A 218 13.16 5.19 -13.90
N LYS A 219 12.51 5.21 -15.07
CA LYS A 219 12.15 6.40 -15.85
C LYS A 219 10.67 6.34 -16.26
N ILE A 220 10.01 7.50 -16.34
CA ILE A 220 8.63 7.60 -16.83
C ILE A 220 8.55 7.51 -18.36
N ASP A 221 9.59 7.98 -19.05
CA ASP A 221 9.75 7.96 -20.51
C ASP A 221 10.52 6.72 -20.97
N TYR A 222 10.16 5.56 -20.42
CA TYR A 222 10.81 4.29 -20.71
C TYR A 222 10.84 3.97 -22.21
N LYS A 223 12.00 3.55 -22.71
CA LYS A 223 12.18 3.00 -24.06
C LYS A 223 12.47 1.51 -23.96
N PRO A 224 12.05 0.69 -24.94
CA PRO A 224 12.37 -0.75 -24.95
C PRO A 224 13.87 -1.10 -24.86
N SER A 225 14.76 -0.16 -25.20
CA SER A 225 16.21 -0.29 -25.03
C SER A 225 16.71 -0.03 -23.60
N ASP A 226 15.89 0.58 -22.74
CA ASP A 226 16.23 0.84 -21.35
C ASP A 226 16.14 -0.46 -20.52
N LYS A 227 16.91 -0.48 -19.43
CA LYS A 227 16.79 -1.54 -18.43
C LYS A 227 15.52 -1.35 -17.62
N ALA A 228 14.85 -2.46 -17.33
CA ALA A 228 13.68 -2.52 -16.47
C ALA A 228 13.68 -3.82 -15.66
N VAL A 229 12.81 -3.86 -14.66
CA VAL A 229 12.45 -5.09 -13.95
C VAL A 229 11.09 -5.55 -14.48
N GLU A 230 11.04 -6.73 -15.07
CA GLU A 230 9.79 -7.40 -15.42
C GLU A 230 9.46 -8.43 -14.35
N VAL A 231 8.29 -8.33 -13.73
CA VAL A 231 7.72 -9.33 -12.83
C VAL A 231 6.66 -10.10 -13.60
N SER A 232 6.79 -11.43 -13.62
CA SER A 232 5.85 -12.35 -14.26
C SER A 232 5.04 -13.11 -13.22
N MET A 233 3.74 -13.18 -13.44
CA MET A 233 2.77 -13.89 -12.60
C MET A 233 2.15 -15.00 -13.44
N ASN A 234 2.71 -16.21 -13.34
CA ASN A 234 2.18 -17.38 -14.03
C ASN A 234 1.16 -18.07 -13.11
N PHE A 235 -0.13 -17.80 -13.32
CA PHE A 235 -1.16 -18.13 -12.34
C PHE A 235 -1.41 -19.63 -12.23
N LYS A 236 -1.42 -20.33 -13.37
CA LYS A 236 -1.64 -21.78 -13.43
C LYS A 236 -0.63 -22.55 -12.57
N ASP A 237 0.64 -22.21 -12.73
CA ASP A 237 1.75 -22.92 -12.10
C ASP A 237 2.11 -22.30 -10.74
N GLN A 238 1.48 -21.17 -10.38
CA GLN A 238 1.81 -20.33 -9.22
C GLN A 238 3.29 -19.93 -9.20
N ILE A 239 3.86 -19.71 -10.39
CA ILE A 239 5.27 -19.35 -10.56
C ILE A 239 5.38 -17.84 -10.75
N PHE A 240 6.05 -17.19 -9.81
CA PHE A 240 6.35 -15.77 -9.84
C PHE A 240 7.85 -15.59 -10.03
N LYS A 241 8.24 -14.92 -11.11
CA LYS A 241 9.64 -14.69 -11.46
C LYS A 241 9.85 -13.23 -11.81
N TYR A 242 11.09 -12.76 -11.66
CA TYR A 242 11.50 -11.50 -12.23
C TYR A 242 12.67 -11.67 -13.18
N ASN A 243 12.74 -10.76 -14.15
CA ASN A 243 13.88 -10.55 -15.01
C ASN A 243 14.32 -9.09 -14.89
N GLU A 244 15.62 -8.84 -14.84
CA GLU A 244 16.18 -7.48 -14.92
C GLU A 244 17.03 -7.36 -16.19
N GLY A 245 16.85 -6.26 -16.91
CA GLY A 245 17.65 -5.94 -18.09
C GLY A 245 16.84 -5.32 -19.20
N VAL A 246 17.30 -5.49 -20.44
CA VAL A 246 16.54 -5.09 -21.62
C VAL A 246 15.44 -6.14 -21.84
N ILE A 247 14.21 -5.73 -21.57
CA ILE A 247 13.05 -6.64 -21.62
C ILE A 247 12.57 -6.76 -23.05
N SER A 248 12.47 -8.00 -23.54
CA SER A 248 11.88 -8.28 -24.85
C SER A 248 10.37 -8.06 -24.80
N GLN A 249 9.88 -7.13 -25.61
CA GLN A 249 8.48 -6.73 -25.71
C GLN A 249 7.93 -7.01 -27.10
N ASN A 250 6.59 -7.12 -27.23
CA ASN A 250 5.91 -7.32 -28.51
C ASN A 250 6.49 -8.49 -29.33
N ILE A 251 6.83 -9.57 -28.64
CA ILE A 251 7.31 -10.79 -29.30
C ILE A 251 6.17 -11.27 -30.20
N LYS A 252 6.47 -11.51 -31.49
CA LYS A 252 5.49 -11.99 -32.47
C LYS A 252 4.92 -13.31 -31.96
N GLY A 253 3.71 -13.26 -31.42
CA GLY A 253 3.05 -14.39 -30.76
C GLY A 253 2.45 -15.40 -31.75
N ASN A 254 2.57 -15.19 -33.06
CA ASN A 254 1.85 -15.94 -34.09
C ASN A 254 0.34 -16.10 -33.80
N GLY A 255 -0.30 -15.10 -33.16
CA GLY A 255 -1.70 -15.20 -32.77
C GLY A 255 -1.97 -16.17 -31.63
N GLN A 256 -1.02 -16.31 -30.70
CA GLN A 256 -1.19 -17.10 -29.47
C GLN A 256 -2.52 -16.74 -28.80
N SER A 257 -3.40 -17.74 -28.70
CA SER A 257 -4.73 -17.57 -28.11
C SER A 257 -4.62 -17.64 -26.59
N PRO A 258 -5.43 -16.85 -25.85
CA PRO A 258 -5.47 -16.91 -24.39
C PRO A 258 -5.83 -18.30 -23.89
N SER A 259 -5.27 -18.68 -22.74
CA SER A 259 -5.57 -19.96 -22.11
C SER A 259 -6.43 -19.75 -20.87
N SER A 260 -7.65 -20.28 -20.87
CA SER A 260 -8.51 -20.28 -19.69
C SER A 260 -7.86 -20.93 -18.47
N SER A 261 -6.92 -21.86 -18.66
CA SER A 261 -6.15 -22.46 -17.55
C SER A 261 -5.15 -21.51 -16.89
N LYS A 262 -4.87 -20.36 -17.51
CA LYS A 262 -3.97 -19.31 -17.04
C LYS A 262 -4.70 -18.01 -16.68
N ALA A 263 -6.01 -17.96 -16.95
CA ALA A 263 -6.84 -16.82 -16.57
C ALA A 263 -6.88 -16.66 -15.05
N PHE A 264 -7.02 -15.41 -14.60
CA PHE A 264 -7.05 -15.06 -13.20
C PHE A 264 -8.06 -13.94 -12.95
N SER A 265 -8.77 -14.02 -11.82
CA SER A 265 -9.64 -12.96 -11.32
C SER A 265 -9.42 -12.84 -9.82
N GLY A 266 -8.97 -11.67 -9.37
CA GLY A 266 -8.63 -11.43 -7.97
C GLY A 266 -7.78 -10.19 -7.77
N ARG A 267 -7.22 -10.05 -6.57
CA ARG A 267 -6.38 -8.91 -6.20
C ARG A 267 -4.91 -9.25 -6.29
N VAL A 268 -4.16 -8.39 -6.96
CA VAL A 268 -2.69 -8.43 -7.02
C VAL A 268 -2.14 -7.24 -6.27
N GLU A 269 -1.24 -7.49 -5.31
CA GLU A 269 -0.50 -6.46 -4.58
C GLU A 269 0.99 -6.62 -4.80
N ILE A 270 1.68 -5.52 -5.11
CA ILE A 270 3.14 -5.45 -5.18
C ILE A 270 3.62 -4.38 -4.21
N THR A 271 4.45 -4.80 -3.26
CA THR A 271 5.11 -3.93 -2.29
C THR A 271 6.61 -3.92 -2.56
N TYR A 272 7.20 -2.74 -2.67
CA TYR A 272 8.64 -2.55 -2.80
C TYR A 272 9.16 -1.71 -1.63
N SER A 273 10.16 -2.20 -0.91
CA SER A 273 10.72 -1.57 0.30
C SER A 273 12.13 -0.99 0.09
N GLY A 274 12.51 -0.69 -1.16
CA GLY A 274 13.86 -0.21 -1.50
C GLY A 274 14.91 -1.32 -1.64
N HIS A 275 14.60 -2.54 -1.18
CA HIS A 275 15.48 -3.69 -1.30
C HIS A 275 14.74 -4.98 -1.67
N PHE A 276 13.54 -5.18 -1.12
CA PHE A 276 12.73 -6.34 -1.40
C PHE A 276 11.49 -5.94 -2.19
N LEU A 277 11.13 -6.78 -3.16
CA LEU A 277 9.84 -6.74 -3.83
C LEU A 277 9.02 -7.94 -3.38
N GLU A 278 7.90 -7.66 -2.74
CA GLU A 278 6.93 -8.62 -2.23
C GLU A 278 5.70 -8.62 -3.13
N ILE A 279 5.18 -9.82 -3.40
CA ILE A 279 3.97 -10.02 -4.20
C ILE A 279 2.96 -10.70 -3.28
N ARG A 280 1.73 -10.19 -3.25
CA ARG A 280 0.59 -10.87 -2.63
C ARG A 280 -0.52 -11.07 -3.66
N ILE A 281 -1.09 -12.27 -3.70
CA ILE A 281 -2.23 -12.62 -4.55
C ILE A 281 -3.38 -13.01 -3.63
N ASP A 282 -4.49 -12.29 -3.70
CA ASP A 282 -5.65 -12.46 -2.80
C ASP A 282 -5.25 -12.45 -1.31
N GLY A 283 -4.29 -11.59 -0.98
CA GLY A 283 -3.72 -11.47 0.35
C GLY A 283 -2.67 -12.52 0.71
N GLU A 284 -2.47 -13.58 -0.08
CA GLU A 284 -1.44 -14.57 0.16
C GLU A 284 -0.05 -14.08 -0.29
N GLY A 285 0.87 -13.93 0.67
CA GLY A 285 2.25 -13.57 0.40
C GLY A 285 3.02 -14.62 -0.39
N ARG A 286 3.90 -14.14 -1.26
CA ARG A 286 4.87 -14.95 -2.01
C ARG A 286 6.29 -14.61 -1.53
N PRO A 287 7.29 -15.49 -1.75
CA PRO A 287 8.67 -15.21 -1.37
C PRO A 287 9.16 -13.87 -1.94
N SER A 288 9.80 -13.07 -1.09
CA SER A 288 10.33 -11.76 -1.48
C SER A 288 11.44 -11.90 -2.50
N LEU A 289 11.41 -11.05 -3.53
CA LEU A 289 12.46 -10.94 -4.54
C LEU A 289 13.47 -9.87 -4.11
N VAL A 290 14.76 -10.16 -4.26
CA VAL A 290 15.83 -9.22 -3.89
C VAL A 290 16.12 -8.30 -5.07
N ILE A 291 15.75 -7.02 -4.93
CA ILE A 291 15.93 -5.98 -5.95
C ILE A 291 16.52 -4.74 -5.26
N PRO A 292 17.85 -4.68 -5.10
CA PRO A 292 18.50 -3.70 -4.25
C PRO A 292 18.51 -2.30 -4.87
N ASN A 293 18.10 -1.31 -4.08
CA ASN A 293 18.39 0.11 -4.26
C ASN A 293 17.92 0.71 -5.59
N LYS A 294 16.71 0.35 -6.03
CA LYS A 294 16.07 0.91 -7.24
C LYS A 294 15.13 2.05 -6.88
N ILE A 295 15.03 3.03 -7.76
CA ILE A 295 14.00 4.08 -7.68
C ILE A 295 13.12 3.95 -8.91
N PHE A 296 11.96 3.31 -8.74
CA PHE A 296 11.00 3.14 -9.82
C PHE A 296 10.14 4.40 -10.00
N LYS A 297 9.89 4.75 -11.25
CA LYS A 297 9.10 5.92 -11.69
C LYS A 297 7.96 5.56 -12.63
N GLY A 298 8.07 4.46 -13.36
CA GLY A 298 7.01 3.96 -14.22
C GLY A 298 6.59 2.54 -13.83
N LEU A 299 5.28 2.30 -13.91
CA LEU A 299 4.66 0.99 -13.86
C LEU A 299 3.84 0.78 -15.13
N TYR A 300 4.04 -0.37 -15.77
CA TYR A 300 3.25 -0.85 -16.89
C TYR A 300 2.78 -2.26 -16.60
N LEU A 301 1.69 -2.67 -17.23
CA LEU A 301 1.22 -4.05 -17.15
C LEU A 301 0.70 -4.53 -18.50
N ALA A 302 0.83 -5.82 -18.74
CA ALA A 302 0.31 -6.49 -19.92
C ALA A 302 0.01 -7.97 -19.61
N PRO A 303 -1.10 -8.53 -20.12
CA PRO A 303 -1.28 -9.97 -20.13
C PRO A 303 -0.30 -10.61 -21.12
N PHE A 304 -0.02 -11.90 -20.96
CA PHE A 304 0.77 -12.67 -21.92
C PHE A 304 0.12 -12.60 -23.30
N SER A 305 -1.16 -12.95 -23.37
CA SER A 305 -2.02 -12.84 -24.55
C SER A 305 -3.43 -12.44 -24.12
N GLY A 306 -4.26 -11.95 -25.06
CA GLY A 306 -5.64 -11.59 -24.75
C GLY A 306 -5.77 -10.28 -23.97
N LYS A 307 -6.70 -10.24 -23.02
CA LYS A 307 -7.08 -9.01 -22.29
C LYS A 307 -6.81 -9.12 -20.79
N ALA A 308 -6.52 -7.97 -20.20
CA ALA A 308 -6.61 -7.76 -18.75
C ALA A 308 -7.42 -6.49 -18.49
N GLU A 309 -8.38 -6.59 -17.57
CA GLU A 309 -9.25 -5.50 -17.11
C GLU A 309 -8.94 -5.21 -15.66
N ILE A 310 -8.75 -3.93 -15.34
CA ILE A 310 -8.47 -3.44 -14.01
C ILE A 310 -9.70 -2.65 -13.59
N SER A 311 -10.44 -3.17 -12.60
CA SER A 311 -11.68 -2.55 -12.13
C SER A 311 -11.43 -1.51 -11.03
N TYR A 312 -10.35 -1.67 -10.27
CA TYR A 312 -9.94 -0.74 -9.24
C TYR A 312 -8.46 -0.92 -8.96
N GLY A 313 -7.80 0.17 -8.57
CA GLY A 313 -6.46 0.09 -8.03
C GLY A 313 -6.16 1.25 -7.11
N PHE A 314 -5.20 1.03 -6.23
CA PHE A 314 -4.73 2.06 -5.32
C PHE A 314 -3.22 1.96 -5.18
N PHE A 315 -2.60 3.12 -5.07
CA PHE A 315 -1.17 3.28 -4.98
C PHE A 315 -0.83 4.19 -3.80
N TYR A 316 0.22 3.87 -3.05
CA TYR A 316 0.78 4.79 -2.05
C TYR A 316 2.30 4.65 -1.87
N CYS A 317 2.94 5.75 -1.51
CA CYS A 317 4.35 5.81 -1.12
C CYS A 317 4.53 5.58 0.37
N PHE A 318 5.64 4.95 0.76
CA PHE A 318 6.00 4.76 2.17
C PHE A 318 6.63 6.00 2.82
N ASP A 319 7.05 7.00 2.04
CA ASP A 319 7.57 8.29 2.54
C ASP A 319 6.83 9.49 1.94
N LYS A 320 6.96 10.63 2.60
CA LYS A 320 6.63 11.94 2.03
C LYS A 320 7.55 12.22 0.84
N ILE A 321 6.94 12.60 -0.28
CA ILE A 321 7.64 13.04 -1.48
C ILE A 321 8.33 14.36 -1.15
N ASP A 322 9.65 14.46 -1.37
CA ASP A 322 10.34 15.75 -1.38
C ASP A 322 9.88 16.56 -2.60
N CYS A 323 8.94 17.49 -2.40
CA CYS A 323 8.26 18.25 -3.44
C CYS A 323 9.12 19.36 -4.07
N SER A 324 10.42 19.38 -3.80
CA SER A 324 11.32 20.42 -4.33
C SER A 324 11.79 20.16 -5.77
N ALA A 325 11.43 19.02 -6.40
CA ALA A 325 11.83 18.75 -7.79
C ALA A 325 10.92 17.74 -8.52
N THR A 326 9.75 18.12 -9.05
CA THR A 326 9.16 17.35 -10.16
C THR A 326 8.23 18.20 -11.03
N ASN A 327 8.71 18.53 -12.24
CA ASN A 327 7.86 18.88 -13.37
C ASN A 327 7.20 17.60 -13.90
N ALA A 328 6.01 17.25 -13.41
CA ALA A 328 5.20 16.21 -14.05
C ALA A 328 4.42 16.82 -15.24
N PRO A 329 4.43 16.21 -16.44
CA PRO A 329 3.58 16.66 -17.54
C PRO A 329 2.11 16.35 -17.25
N THR A 330 1.26 17.36 -17.40
CA THR A 330 -0.18 17.27 -17.27
C THR A 330 -0.78 16.38 -18.36
N SER A 331 -1.25 15.18 -17.99
CA SER A 331 -2.12 14.37 -18.86
C SER A 331 -3.38 15.17 -19.20
N THR A 332 -3.62 15.36 -20.51
CA THR A 332 -4.72 16.15 -21.04
C THR A 332 -5.83 15.24 -21.56
N LYS A 333 -6.94 15.27 -20.84
CA LYS A 333 -8.35 15.05 -21.26
C LYS A 333 -8.85 13.63 -21.60
N SER A 334 -9.87 13.28 -20.82
CA SER A 334 -11.03 12.48 -21.21
C SER A 334 -11.72 13.05 -22.46
N ALA A 335 -12.11 12.16 -23.37
CA ALA A 335 -13.29 12.35 -24.22
C ALA A 335 -14.31 11.27 -23.84
N SER A 336 -15.35 11.67 -23.12
CA SER A 336 -16.56 10.88 -22.92
C SER A 336 -17.41 10.98 -24.18
N VAL A 337 -17.66 9.85 -24.84
CA VAL A 337 -18.74 9.71 -25.82
C VAL A 337 -19.66 8.60 -25.32
N MET A 338 -20.67 9.01 -24.56
CA MET A 338 -21.83 8.18 -24.26
C MET A 338 -22.77 8.30 -25.48
N ALA A 339 -22.70 7.35 -26.40
CA ALA A 339 -23.66 7.26 -27.50
C ALA A 339 -24.98 6.68 -26.97
N LYS A 340 -25.99 7.56 -26.82
CA LYS A 340 -27.39 7.15 -26.69
C LYS A 340 -27.86 6.59 -28.03
N THR A 341 -28.04 5.28 -28.11
CA THR A 341 -28.92 4.64 -29.09
C THR A 341 -30.36 4.98 -28.74
N SER A 342 -31.03 5.76 -29.58
CA SER A 342 -32.49 5.91 -29.55
C SER A 342 -33.05 5.41 -30.88
N ALA A 343 -34.14 4.65 -30.76
CA ALA A 343 -34.70 3.77 -31.76
C ALA A 343 -35.18 4.49 -33.04
N VAL A 344 -34.91 3.85 -34.18
CA VAL A 344 -35.55 4.15 -35.47
C VAL A 344 -36.87 3.39 -35.51
N ALA A 345 -37.98 4.11 -35.68
CA ALA A 345 -39.30 3.54 -35.93
C ALA A 345 -39.38 2.93 -37.35
N PRO A 346 -40.18 1.88 -37.56
CA PRO A 346 -40.34 1.27 -38.89
C PRO A 346 -41.25 2.09 -39.81
N PRO A 347 -41.02 2.06 -41.14
CA PRO A 347 -41.91 2.72 -42.09
C PRO A 347 -43.20 1.93 -42.25
N THR A 348 -44.32 2.61 -42.01
CA THR A 348 -45.67 2.19 -42.42
C THR A 348 -45.72 2.05 -43.94
N THR A 349 -45.98 0.84 -44.41
CA THR A 349 -46.45 0.53 -45.76
C THR A 349 -47.92 0.15 -45.68
N SER A 350 -48.77 0.89 -46.41
CA SER A 350 -49.96 0.34 -47.10
C SER A 350 -50.85 1.47 -47.65
N ALA A 351 -50.87 1.63 -48.97
CA ALA A 351 -52.04 1.75 -49.87
C ALA A 351 -51.59 2.32 -51.23
#